data_AF-A0A971THE3-F1
#
_entry.id   AF-A0A971THE3-F1
#
_cell.length_a   1.000
_cell.length_b   1.000
_cell.length_c   1.000
_cell.angle_alpha   90.00
_cell.angle_beta   90.00
_cell.angle_gamma   90.00
#
_symmetry.space_group_name_H-M   'P 1'
#
loop_
_entity.id
_entity.type
_entity.pdbx_description
1 polymer ?
#
loop_
_entity_poly.entity_id
_entity_poly.type
_entity_poly.pdbx_seq_one_letter_code
_entity_poly.pdbx_strand_id
1 'polypeptide(L)'
;MSWSGYRSVLTTAIAAAMLAGCGRQVAEVEYQQRIQDPQAAERVRAIVEALERDDRSALPLIVDRLDDEDAAVRLAAVSALREMTGQDFGYQPYGPLHERVEAVERWRTWLKENRISGSKTRPKPAGPPVTTGGSE
;
A
#
# COMPACT_ATOMS: atom_id res chain seq x y z
N MET A 1 14.25 74.72 -11.48
CA MET A 1 13.16 73.93 -10.87
C MET A 1 11.82 74.61 -11.14
N SER A 2 11.00 74.01 -12.00
CA SER A 2 9.52 74.02 -11.97
C SER A 2 9.01 73.58 -13.34
N TRP A 3 8.21 72.52 -13.37
CA TRP A 3 7.14 72.20 -14.34
C TRP A 3 6.40 70.99 -13.71
N SER A 4 5.24 71.15 -13.04
CA SER A 4 3.88 71.20 -13.63
C SER A 4 3.77 70.30 -14.85
N GLY A 5 3.02 69.20 -14.89
CA GLY A 5 1.77 68.85 -14.21
C GLY A 5 0.83 68.34 -15.31
N TYR A 6 0.39 67.09 -15.24
CA TYR A 6 -0.77 66.63 -16.01
C TYR A 6 -1.71 65.87 -15.09
N ARG A 7 -2.89 66.45 -14.97
CA ARG A 7 -4.04 66.02 -14.19
C ARG A 7 -4.76 64.91 -14.96
N SER A 8 -5.24 63.89 -14.22
CA SER A 8 -6.56 63.24 -14.29
C SER A 8 -7.10 62.85 -15.69
N VAL A 9 -7.57 61.63 -15.96
CA VAL A 9 -8.93 61.17 -15.63
C VAL A 9 -9.20 59.78 -16.26
N LEU A 10 -9.84 58.91 -15.46
CA LEU A 10 -10.79 57.82 -15.74
C LEU A 10 -10.50 56.60 -16.67
N THR A 11 -10.81 55.43 -16.08
CA THR A 11 -11.52 54.24 -16.62
C THR A 11 -10.87 53.48 -17.78
N THR A 12 -10.64 52.16 -17.71
CA THR A 12 -11.71 51.15 -17.64
C THR A 12 -11.14 49.82 -17.11
N ALA A 13 -11.88 49.16 -16.23
CA ALA A 13 -11.63 47.78 -15.84
C ALA A 13 -12.04 46.84 -16.99
N ILE A 14 -11.17 45.91 -17.38
CA ILE A 14 -11.58 44.64 -17.98
C ILE A 14 -10.88 43.53 -17.20
N ALA A 15 -11.63 42.97 -16.27
CA ALA A 15 -11.39 41.64 -15.75
C ALA A 15 -11.70 40.62 -16.86
N ALA A 16 -10.75 39.74 -17.15
CA ALA A 16 -11.02 38.49 -17.84
C ALA A 16 -10.28 37.38 -17.10
N ALA A 17 -10.98 36.85 -16.10
CA ALA A 17 -10.65 35.63 -15.40
C ALA A 17 -10.71 34.45 -16.39
N MET A 18 -9.57 33.80 -16.62
CA MET A 18 -9.49 32.43 -17.16
C MET A 18 -8.36 31.66 -16.45
N LEU A 19 -8.37 31.70 -15.12
CA LEU A 19 -7.62 30.73 -14.31
C LEU A 19 -8.63 29.77 -13.69
N ALA A 20 -8.24 28.50 -13.62
CA ALA A 20 -8.98 27.39 -13.06
C ALA A 20 -10.12 26.85 -13.93
N GLY A 21 -9.74 26.28 -15.08
CA GLY A 21 -10.36 25.00 -15.43
C GLY A 21 -10.18 24.08 -14.23
N CYS A 22 -11.29 23.66 -13.61
CA CYS A 22 -11.35 22.75 -12.48
C CYS A 22 -10.78 21.38 -12.90
N GLY A 23 -9.46 21.29 -12.98
CA GLY A 23 -8.76 20.03 -12.79
C GLY A 23 -9.06 19.62 -11.36
N ARG A 24 -10.12 18.83 -11.17
CA ARG A 24 -10.25 17.99 -9.99
C ARG A 24 -9.08 17.01 -10.07
N GLN A 25 -7.90 17.46 -9.67
CA GLN A 25 -6.87 16.57 -9.17
C GLN A 25 -7.51 15.93 -7.95
N VAL A 26 -8.24 14.84 -8.16
CA VAL A 26 -8.37 13.83 -7.13
C VAL A 26 -6.92 13.55 -6.76
N ALA A 27 -6.50 14.04 -5.59
CA ALA A 27 -5.25 13.63 -5.03
C ALA A 27 -5.39 12.11 -4.91
N GLU A 28 -4.76 11.38 -5.84
CA GLU A 28 -4.76 9.93 -5.82
C GLU A 28 -4.19 9.53 -4.46
N VAL A 29 -5.06 9.05 -3.57
CA VAL A 29 -4.64 8.65 -2.24
C VAL A 29 -3.80 7.40 -2.43
N GLU A 30 -2.50 7.50 -2.13
CA GLU A 30 -1.56 6.41 -2.34
C GLU A 30 -2.02 5.14 -1.59
N TYR A 31 -1.73 3.97 -2.16
CA TYR A 31 -2.17 2.70 -1.60
C TYR A 31 -1.69 2.51 -0.15
N GLN A 32 -0.53 3.06 0.23
CA GLN A 32 0.02 2.98 1.58
C GLN A 32 -0.91 3.61 2.63
N GLN A 33 -1.74 4.58 2.23
CA GLN A 33 -2.75 5.16 3.10
C GLN A 33 -4.05 4.35 3.05
N ARG A 34 -4.52 3.98 1.86
CA ARG A 34 -5.75 3.20 1.67
C ARG A 34 -5.71 1.79 2.27
N ILE A 35 -4.52 1.21 2.49
CA ILE A 35 -4.40 -0.08 3.16
C ILE A 35 -4.91 -0.04 4.60
N GLN A 36 -5.02 1.14 5.21
CA GLN A 36 -5.60 1.38 6.55
C GLN A 36 -7.04 1.96 6.49
N ASP A 37 -7.65 2.02 5.30
CA ASP A 37 -8.98 2.62 5.14
C ASP A 37 -10.04 1.88 5.98
N PRO A 38 -11.01 2.60 6.59
CA PRO A 38 -12.10 1.96 7.34
C PRO A 38 -12.87 0.91 6.51
N GLN A 39 -12.99 1.11 5.20
CA GLN A 39 -13.71 0.20 4.31
C GLN A 39 -12.79 -0.96 3.89
N ALA A 40 -13.19 -2.19 4.24
CA ALA A 40 -12.46 -3.40 3.86
C ALA A 40 -12.17 -3.49 2.35
N ALA A 41 -13.11 -3.04 1.52
CA ALA A 41 -12.95 -3.01 0.06
C ALA A 41 -11.78 -2.11 -0.40
N GLU A 42 -11.56 -0.98 0.26
CA GLU A 42 -10.43 -0.08 -0.08
C GLU A 42 -9.10 -0.66 0.41
N ARG A 43 -9.08 -1.35 1.55
CA ARG A 43 -7.89 -2.10 2.00
C ARG A 43 -7.51 -3.20 1.01
N VAL A 44 -8.50 -3.96 0.50
CA VAL A 44 -8.26 -4.97 -0.56
C VAL A 44 -7.71 -4.32 -1.82
N ARG A 45 -8.31 -3.21 -2.29
CA ARG A 45 -7.82 -2.49 -3.48
C ARG A 45 -6.37 -2.02 -3.30
N ALA A 46 -6.02 -1.53 -2.12
CA ALA A 46 -4.66 -1.11 -1.82
C ALA A 46 -3.65 -2.28 -1.85
N ILE A 47 -4.02 -3.46 -1.33
CA ILE A 47 -3.19 -4.67 -1.41
C ILE A 47 -2.98 -5.10 -2.88
N VAL A 48 -4.06 -5.12 -3.66
CA VAL A 48 -4.01 -5.47 -5.09
C VAL A 48 -3.12 -4.50 -5.87
N GLU A 49 -3.26 -3.19 -5.63
CA GLU A 49 -2.42 -2.18 -6.27
C GLU A 49 -0.93 -2.33 -5.90
N ALA A 50 -0.63 -2.65 -4.64
CA ALA A 50 0.75 -2.93 -4.21
C ALA A 50 1.35 -4.15 -4.93
N LEU A 51 0.55 -5.21 -5.12
CA LEU A 51 0.91 -6.40 -5.87
C LEU A 51 1.12 -6.10 -7.35
N GLU A 52 0.19 -5.40 -8.00
CA GLU A 52 0.28 -5.02 -9.43
C GLU A 52 1.53 -4.17 -9.73
N ARG A 53 1.98 -3.37 -8.75
CA ARG A 53 3.21 -2.58 -8.83
C ARG A 53 4.48 -3.37 -8.49
N ASP A 54 4.38 -4.63 -8.06
CA ASP A 54 5.45 -5.42 -7.43
C ASP A 54 6.23 -4.61 -6.38
N ASP A 55 5.52 -3.77 -5.60
CA ASP A 55 6.14 -2.91 -4.61
C ASP A 55 6.48 -3.70 -3.35
N ARG A 56 7.65 -4.34 -3.37
CA ARG A 56 8.14 -5.15 -2.24
C ARG A 56 8.36 -4.35 -0.95
N SER A 57 8.37 -3.02 -1.01
CA SER A 57 8.38 -2.20 0.21
C SER A 57 7.05 -2.29 0.98
N ALA A 58 5.96 -2.72 0.34
CA ALA A 58 4.66 -2.95 0.94
C ALA A 58 4.57 -4.22 1.79
N LEU A 59 5.52 -5.17 1.65
CA LEU A 59 5.43 -6.48 2.31
C LEU A 59 5.16 -6.40 3.83
N PRO A 60 5.78 -5.50 4.62
CA PRO A 60 5.43 -5.35 6.03
C PRO A 60 3.97 -4.91 6.24
N LEU A 61 3.46 -3.96 5.45
CA LEU A 61 2.08 -3.50 5.55
C LEU A 61 1.08 -4.59 5.17
N ILE A 62 1.40 -5.40 4.16
CA ILE A 62 0.55 -6.52 3.74
C ILE A 62 0.57 -7.65 4.79
N VAL A 63 1.71 -7.92 5.44
CA VAL A 63 1.76 -8.86 6.58
C VAL A 63 0.88 -8.40 7.73
N ASP A 64 0.82 -7.10 8.03
CA ASP A 64 -0.11 -6.57 9.03
C ASP A 64 -1.59 -6.73 8.64
N ARG A 65 -1.90 -6.97 7.36
CA ARG A 65 -3.27 -7.28 6.88
C ARG A 65 -3.67 -8.75 7.03
N LEU A 66 -2.74 -9.63 7.42
CA LEU A 66 -3.08 -11.00 7.80
C LEU A 66 -3.85 -11.06 9.14
N ASP A 67 -3.78 -10.03 9.97
CA ASP A 67 -4.54 -9.94 11.22
C ASP A 67 -5.84 -9.11 11.07
N ASP A 68 -6.22 -8.75 9.84
CA ASP A 68 -7.39 -7.92 9.58
C ASP A 68 -8.69 -8.60 10.06
N GLU A 69 -9.65 -7.81 10.56
CA GLU A 69 -10.95 -8.30 11.01
C GLU A 69 -11.75 -8.92 9.86
N ASP A 70 -11.60 -8.39 8.65
CA ASP A 70 -12.31 -8.82 7.46
C ASP A 70 -11.58 -9.97 6.77
N ALA A 71 -12.29 -11.08 6.54
CA ALA A 71 -11.72 -12.28 5.95
C ALA A 71 -11.29 -12.11 4.48
N ALA A 72 -11.95 -11.22 3.73
CA ALA A 72 -11.56 -10.91 2.36
C ALA A 72 -10.24 -10.12 2.33
N VAL A 73 -10.01 -9.23 3.30
CA VAL A 73 -8.72 -8.53 3.44
C VAL A 73 -7.60 -9.52 3.77
N ARG A 74 -7.83 -10.46 4.70
CA ARG A 74 -6.86 -11.52 5.02
C ARG A 74 -6.54 -12.42 3.83
N LEU A 75 -7.56 -12.80 3.06
CA LEU A 75 -7.39 -13.59 1.83
C LEU A 75 -6.59 -12.83 0.78
N ALA A 76 -6.91 -11.55 0.55
CA ALA A 76 -6.16 -10.71 -0.39
C ALA A 76 -4.69 -10.58 0.04
N ALA A 77 -4.45 -10.34 1.33
CA ALA A 77 -3.12 -10.20 1.89
C ALA A 77 -2.26 -11.46 1.69
N VAL A 78 -2.76 -12.65 2.07
CA VAL A 78 -1.97 -13.89 1.90
C VAL A 78 -1.73 -14.23 0.43
N SER A 79 -2.71 -13.98 -0.44
CA SER A 79 -2.54 -14.19 -1.89
C SER A 79 -1.45 -13.29 -2.47
N ALA A 80 -1.47 -11.99 -2.14
CA ALA A 80 -0.44 -11.05 -2.57
C ALA A 80 0.95 -11.43 -2.05
N LEU A 81 1.07 -11.80 -0.76
CA LEU A 81 2.33 -12.24 -0.18
C LEU A 81 2.90 -13.48 -0.88
N ARG A 82 2.05 -14.47 -1.16
CA ARG A 82 2.43 -15.67 -1.92
C ARG A 82 2.93 -15.33 -3.32
N GLU A 83 2.22 -14.45 -4.02
CA GLU A 83 2.57 -14.07 -5.39
C GLU A 83 3.88 -13.28 -5.46
N MET A 84 4.08 -12.30 -4.57
CA MET A 84 5.27 -11.46 -4.56
C MET A 84 6.53 -12.21 -4.10
N THR A 85 6.39 -13.19 -3.19
CA THR A 85 7.52 -13.82 -2.49
C THR A 85 7.75 -15.30 -2.82
N GLY A 86 6.72 -15.99 -3.31
CA GLY A 86 6.70 -17.45 -3.45
C GLY A 86 6.64 -18.22 -2.12
N GLN A 87 6.44 -17.54 -0.99
CA GLN A 87 6.34 -18.17 0.33
C GLN A 87 4.88 -18.34 0.76
N ASP A 88 4.60 -19.37 1.56
CA ASP A 88 3.24 -19.71 1.98
C ASP A 88 3.02 -19.59 3.49
N PHE A 89 3.99 -20.08 4.27
CA PHE A 89 3.93 -20.20 5.73
C PHE A 89 2.57 -20.70 6.26
N GLY A 90 1.89 -21.60 5.55
CA GLY A 90 0.69 -22.29 6.01
C GLY A 90 -0.46 -21.38 6.45
N TYR A 91 -0.51 -20.13 6.02
CA TYR A 91 -1.53 -19.20 6.49
C TYR A 91 -2.91 -19.55 5.90
N GLN A 92 -3.90 -19.76 6.79
CA GLN A 92 -5.28 -20.05 6.44
C GLN A 92 -6.20 -18.87 6.81
N PRO A 93 -6.75 -18.11 5.85
CA PRO A 93 -7.50 -16.87 6.14
C PRO A 93 -8.79 -17.08 6.93
N TYR A 94 -9.37 -18.28 6.86
CA TYR A 94 -10.58 -18.68 7.59
C TYR A 94 -10.30 -19.64 8.75
N GLY A 95 -9.02 -19.91 9.03
CA GLY A 95 -8.60 -20.82 10.09
C GLY A 95 -8.76 -20.26 11.50
N PRO A 96 -8.56 -21.11 12.53
CA PRO A 96 -8.55 -20.69 13.93
C PRO A 96 -7.56 -19.54 14.19
N LEU A 97 -7.91 -18.65 15.14
CA LEU A 97 -7.08 -17.48 15.44
C LEU A 97 -5.64 -17.85 15.83
N HIS A 98 -5.45 -18.89 16.65
CA HIS A 98 -4.12 -19.29 17.10
C HIS A 98 -3.20 -19.72 15.94
N GLU A 99 -3.71 -20.51 14.99
CA GLU A 99 -2.97 -20.91 13.78
C GLU A 99 -2.63 -19.70 12.89
N ARG A 100 -3.55 -18.73 12.78
CA ARG A 100 -3.31 -17.49 12.03
C ARG A 100 -2.17 -16.69 12.66
N VAL A 101 -2.19 -16.51 13.98
CA VAL A 101 -1.13 -15.80 14.72
C VAL A 101 0.24 -16.48 14.51
N GLU A 102 0.31 -17.80 14.64
CA GLU A 102 1.56 -18.55 14.40
C GLU A 102 2.08 -18.41 12.96
N ALA A 103 1.19 -18.37 11.97
CA ALA A 103 1.56 -18.11 10.59
C ALA A 103 2.04 -16.67 10.36
N VAL A 104 1.41 -15.69 11.00
CA VAL A 104 1.84 -14.28 10.96
C VAL A 104 3.23 -14.11 11.57
N GLU A 105 3.54 -14.77 12.68
CA GLU A 105 4.87 -14.69 13.28
C GLU A 105 5.95 -15.29 12.36
N ARG A 106 5.63 -16.35 11.62
CA ARG A 106 6.53 -16.90 10.58
C ARG A 106 6.77 -15.90 9.45
N TRP A 107 5.72 -15.23 8.97
CA TRP A 107 5.84 -14.13 8.00
C TRP A 107 6.74 -12.99 8.53
N ARG A 108 6.49 -12.50 9.75
CA ARG A 108 7.25 -11.43 10.39
C ARG A 108 8.72 -11.82 10.58
N THR A 109 8.99 -13.06 10.98
CA THR A 109 10.35 -13.59 11.15
C THR A 109 11.09 -13.61 9.82
N TRP A 110 10.46 -14.15 8.77
CA TRP A 110 11.05 -14.21 7.44
C TRP A 110 11.37 -12.81 6.88
N LEU A 111 10.48 -11.82 7.06
CA LEU A 111 10.77 -10.43 6.65
C LEU A 111 12.02 -9.86 7.33
N LYS A 112 12.19 -10.11 8.64
CA LYS A 112 13.36 -9.68 9.40
C LYS A 112 14.64 -10.34 8.90
N GLU A 113 14.62 -11.66 8.68
CA GLU A 113 15.77 -12.43 8.19
C GLU A 113 16.21 -12.00 6.80
N ASN A 114 15.25 -11.69 5.91
CA ASN A 114 15.52 -11.24 4.56
C ASN A 114 15.79 -9.73 4.47
N ARG A 115 15.87 -9.04 5.61
CA ARG A 115 16.06 -7.57 5.74
C ARG A 115 15.08 -6.78 4.87
N ILE A 116 13.89 -7.33 4.64
CA ILE A 116 12.81 -6.68 3.90
C ILE A 116 12.18 -5.66 4.85
N SER A 117 12.86 -4.52 4.94
CA SER A 117 12.48 -3.37 5.75
C SER A 117 12.50 -2.15 4.84
N GLY A 118 11.47 -1.97 4.02
CA GLY A 118 11.28 -0.79 3.16
C GLY A 118 12.40 -0.46 2.15
N SER A 119 13.48 -1.25 2.05
CA SER A 119 14.63 -0.95 1.20
C SER A 119 14.82 -2.01 0.12
N LYS A 120 14.98 -1.53 -1.12
CA LYS A 120 15.18 -2.26 -2.37
C LYS A 120 16.24 -3.37 -2.24
N THR A 121 15.85 -4.59 -1.92
CA THR A 121 16.69 -5.78 -2.20
C THR A 121 15.79 -6.96 -2.52
N ARG A 122 16.00 -7.53 -3.70
CA ARG A 122 15.28 -8.72 -4.20
C ARG A 122 15.76 -9.94 -3.41
N PRO A 123 14.91 -10.63 -2.62
CA PRO A 123 15.23 -11.93 -2.07
C PRO A 123 15.21 -12.98 -3.19
N LYS A 124 16.21 -13.86 -3.19
CA LYS A 124 16.23 -15.09 -3.99
C LYS A 124 15.12 -16.01 -3.47
N PRO A 125 14.30 -16.64 -4.31
CA PRO A 125 13.26 -17.56 -3.83
C PRO A 125 13.94 -18.71 -3.07
N ALA A 126 13.70 -18.77 -1.76
CA ALA A 126 13.95 -19.96 -0.97
C ALA A 126 12.88 -20.97 -1.37
N GLY A 127 13.31 -22.17 -1.79
CA GLY A 127 12.40 -23.27 -2.06
C GLY A 127 11.53 -23.58 -0.83
N PRO A 128 10.39 -24.26 -1.01
CA PRO A 128 9.48 -24.58 0.08
C PRO A 128 10.25 -25.29 1.21
N PRO A 129 9.91 -25.04 2.49
CA PRO A 129 10.50 -25.80 3.59
C PRO A 129 10.24 -27.28 3.33
N VAL A 130 11.32 -28.03 3.14
CA VAL A 130 11.30 -29.49 3.07
C VAL A 130 10.70 -29.98 4.38
N THR A 131 9.49 -30.52 4.31
CA THR A 131 8.90 -31.30 5.40
C THR A 131 9.55 -32.68 5.38
N THR A 132 10.74 -32.80 5.97
CA THR A 132 11.29 -34.11 6.30
C THR A 132 10.67 -34.60 7.59
N GLY A 133 9.86 -35.66 7.48
CA GLY A 133 9.82 -36.71 8.48
C GLY A 133 8.69 -36.68 9.49
N GLY A 134 7.87 -37.72 9.43
CA GLY A 134 6.90 -38.09 10.44
C GLY A 134 6.26 -39.42 10.08
N SER A 135 7.09 -40.45 9.86
CA SER A 135 6.66 -41.84 9.83
C SER A 135 6.46 -42.33 11.26
N GLU A 136 5.22 -42.69 11.61
CA GLU A 136 4.86 -43.76 12.53
C GLU A 136 3.51 -44.35 12.10
#